data_AF-A0A6B2G1X1-F1
#
_entry.id   AF-A0A6B2G1X1-F1
#
_cell.length_a   1.000
_cell.length_b   1.000
_cell.length_c   1.000
_cell.angle_alpha   90.00
_cell.angle_beta   90.00
_cell.angle_gamma   90.00
#
_symmetry.space_group_name_H-M   'P 1'
#
loop_
_entity.id
_entity.type
_entity.pdbx_description
1 polymer ?
#
loop_
_entity_poly.entity_id
_entity_poly.type
_entity_poly.pdbx_seq_one_letter_code
_entity_poly.pdbx_strand_id
1 'polypeptide(L)'
;IVYVPITNKKTGAVVKIFEDEEIKKFNPEKMTKISSAFIPDGTITAANASKLSDGASALVLTSKDEAKRLALEPIAKIISFADAACDPVDFGLAPVHAIRKALALADINISDVSMFEINEAFSVVPLVCMRELKLDHSIVNVHGGAVSLGHPVGASGARILTHLIHALEPHQVGVAAICNGGGAATAVVVVKFES
;
A
#
# COMPACT_ATOMS: atom_id res chain seq x y z
N ILE A 1 -8.95 9.01 -7.60
CA ILE A 1 -8.81 8.23 -8.85
C ILE A 1 -8.96 9.18 -10.03
N VAL A 2 -8.12 9.07 -11.06
CA VAL A 2 -8.25 9.79 -12.33
C VAL A 2 -8.82 8.83 -13.36
N TYR A 3 -9.82 9.24 -14.15
CA TYR A 3 -10.46 8.31 -15.08
C TYR A 3 -9.52 7.93 -16.25
N VAL A 4 -9.66 6.69 -16.73
CA VAL A 4 -8.97 6.20 -17.93
C VAL A 4 -9.99 5.92 -19.04
N PRO A 5 -9.85 6.53 -20.23
CA PRO A 5 -10.72 6.20 -21.36
C PRO A 5 -10.28 4.89 -22.03
N ILE A 6 -11.22 3.97 -22.23
CA ILE A 6 -11.02 2.73 -22.95
C ILE A 6 -11.96 2.68 -24.15
N THR A 7 -11.40 2.47 -25.35
CA THR A 7 -12.20 2.27 -26.56
C THR A 7 -12.62 0.83 -26.68
N ASN A 8 -13.94 0.58 -26.71
CA ASN A 8 -14.48 -0.73 -27.02
C ASN A 8 -14.20 -1.09 -28.47
N LYS A 9 -13.36 -2.11 -28.71
CA LYS A 9 -12.95 -2.52 -30.06
C LYS A 9 -14.11 -2.97 -30.96
N LYS A 10 -15.23 -3.42 -30.41
CA LYS A 10 -16.39 -3.91 -31.18
C LYS A 10 -17.34 -2.78 -31.58
N THR A 11 -17.59 -1.83 -30.68
CA THR A 11 -18.60 -0.78 -30.89
C THR A 11 -18.00 0.59 -31.22
N GLY A 12 -16.69 0.77 -31.02
CA GLY A 12 -16.03 2.08 -31.12
C GLY A 12 -16.36 3.04 -29.97
N ALA A 13 -17.24 2.65 -29.05
CA ALA A 13 -17.64 3.50 -27.93
C ALA A 13 -16.48 3.67 -26.93
N VAL A 14 -16.30 4.89 -26.41
CA VAL A 14 -15.34 5.19 -25.35
C VAL A 14 -16.03 5.06 -24.00
N VAL A 15 -15.52 4.18 -23.15
CA VAL A 15 -15.97 4.01 -21.77
C VAL A 15 -14.93 4.65 -20.86
N LYS A 16 -15.38 5.42 -19.87
CA LYS A 16 -14.51 5.99 -18.83
C LYS A 16 -14.49 5.04 -17.64
N ILE A 17 -13.31 4.57 -17.27
CA ILE A 17 -13.10 3.76 -16.06
C ILE A 17 -12.68 4.68 -14.92
N PHE A 18 -13.41 4.64 -13.80
CA PHE A 18 -13.17 5.49 -12.63
C PHE A 18 -13.25 4.72 -11.30
N GLU A 19 -13.39 3.39 -11.35
CA GLU A 19 -13.55 2.52 -10.19
C GLU A 19 -12.66 1.29 -10.29
N ASP A 20 -12.24 0.76 -9.15
CA ASP A 20 -11.54 -0.52 -9.07
C ASP A 20 -12.53 -1.68 -9.33
N GLU A 21 -12.20 -2.54 -10.30
CA GLU A 21 -13.10 -3.63 -10.70
C GLU A 21 -12.98 -4.89 -9.82
N GLU A 22 -11.84 -5.09 -9.17
CA GLU A 22 -11.54 -6.33 -8.42
C GLU A 22 -12.40 -6.48 -7.17
N ILE A 23 -12.72 -5.37 -6.49
CA ILE A 23 -13.52 -5.40 -5.26
C ILE A 23 -14.92 -5.99 -5.49
N LYS A 24 -15.46 -5.85 -6.71
CA LYS A 24 -16.78 -6.37 -7.11
C LYS A 24 -16.78 -7.89 -7.31
N LYS A 25 -15.61 -8.53 -7.36
CA LYS A 25 -15.44 -9.98 -7.58
C LYS A 25 -15.39 -10.77 -6.26
N PHE A 26 -15.57 -10.11 -5.12
CA PHE A 26 -15.55 -10.75 -3.80
C PHE A 26 -16.68 -11.79 -3.64
N ASN A 27 -16.33 -13.01 -3.23
CA ASN A 27 -17.29 -14.10 -3.00
C ASN A 27 -16.82 -14.96 -1.80
N PRO A 28 -17.37 -14.74 -0.60
CA PRO A 28 -16.97 -15.45 0.62
C PRO A 28 -17.08 -16.98 0.51
N GLU A 29 -18.17 -17.48 -0.08
CA GLU A 29 -18.43 -18.92 -0.18
C GLU A 29 -17.43 -19.64 -1.07
N LYS A 30 -16.93 -18.96 -2.10
CA LYS A 30 -15.91 -19.50 -2.99
C LYS A 30 -14.54 -19.49 -2.32
N MET A 31 -14.22 -18.45 -1.56
CA MET A 31 -12.90 -18.26 -0.94
C MET A 31 -12.55 -19.40 0.04
N THR A 32 -13.51 -19.92 0.79
CA THR A 32 -13.29 -21.03 1.74
C THR A 32 -13.05 -22.38 1.08
N LYS A 33 -13.34 -22.50 -0.23
CA LYS A 33 -13.22 -23.73 -1.01
C LYS A 33 -11.99 -23.76 -1.91
N ILE A 34 -11.20 -22.69 -1.96
CA ILE A 34 -10.03 -22.59 -2.83
C ILE A 34 -8.87 -23.37 -2.20
N SER A 35 -8.30 -24.30 -2.97
CA SER A 35 -7.11 -25.03 -2.56
C SER A 35 -5.88 -24.12 -2.46
N SER A 36 -4.89 -24.55 -1.67
CA SER A 36 -3.59 -23.89 -1.61
C SER A 36 -2.96 -23.74 -3.00
N ALA A 37 -2.37 -22.58 -3.26
CA ALA A 37 -1.83 -22.21 -4.57
C ALA A 37 -0.36 -22.63 -4.78
N PHE A 38 0.41 -22.79 -3.69
CA PHE A 38 1.87 -22.95 -3.79
C PHE A 38 2.37 -24.32 -3.33
N ILE A 39 1.88 -24.81 -2.19
CA ILE A 39 2.28 -26.10 -1.62
C ILE A 39 1.05 -26.89 -1.17
N PRO A 40 1.06 -28.24 -1.24
CA PRO A 40 0.02 -29.06 -0.63
C PRO A 40 -0.18 -28.69 0.84
N ASP A 41 -1.44 -28.62 1.28
CA ASP A 41 -1.85 -28.28 2.66
C ASP A 41 -1.35 -26.91 3.18
N GLY A 42 -0.92 -26.02 2.29
CA GLY A 42 -0.57 -24.64 2.62
C GLY A 42 -1.79 -23.74 2.88
N THR A 43 -1.53 -22.54 3.39
CA THR A 43 -2.57 -21.55 3.76
C THR A 43 -2.74 -20.43 2.73
N ILE A 44 -1.79 -20.29 1.79
CA ILE A 44 -1.87 -19.26 0.75
C ILE A 44 -2.72 -19.79 -0.42
N THR A 45 -3.78 -19.07 -0.75
CA THR A 45 -4.72 -19.39 -1.83
C THR A 45 -4.87 -18.20 -2.75
N ALA A 46 -5.49 -18.40 -3.91
CA ALA A 46 -5.82 -17.29 -4.82
C ALA A 46 -6.81 -16.27 -4.21
N ALA A 47 -7.45 -16.59 -3.07
CA ALA A 47 -8.35 -15.70 -2.36
C ALA A 47 -7.64 -14.75 -1.39
N ASN A 48 -6.46 -15.11 -0.87
CA ASN A 48 -5.70 -14.32 0.10
C ASN A 48 -4.33 -13.86 -0.45
N ALA A 49 -4.15 -13.96 -1.76
CA ALA A 49 -3.06 -13.37 -2.52
C ALA A 49 -3.59 -12.21 -3.36
N SER A 50 -2.77 -11.18 -3.54
CA SER A 50 -3.08 -10.08 -4.45
C SER A 50 -3.29 -10.57 -5.89
N LYS A 51 -4.11 -9.81 -6.63
CA LYS A 51 -4.40 -10.10 -8.03
C LYS A 51 -3.32 -9.52 -8.94
N LEU A 52 -3.06 -10.22 -10.04
CA LEU A 52 -2.41 -9.62 -11.20
C LEU A 52 -3.36 -8.57 -11.77
N SER A 53 -2.90 -7.33 -11.82
CA SER A 53 -3.75 -6.18 -12.17
C SER A 53 -2.94 -5.12 -12.92
N ASP A 54 -3.64 -4.37 -13.75
CA ASP A 54 -3.09 -3.23 -14.48
C ASP A 54 -3.44 -1.93 -13.76
N GLY A 55 -2.46 -1.03 -13.59
CA GLY A 55 -2.68 0.25 -12.92
C GLY A 55 -1.43 1.12 -12.87
N ALA A 56 -1.65 2.40 -12.58
CA ALA A 56 -0.60 3.41 -12.44
C ALA A 56 -0.92 4.36 -11.28
N SER A 57 0.13 4.86 -10.62
CA SER A 57 0.04 5.94 -9.64
C SER A 57 1.24 6.87 -9.85
N ALA A 58 1.03 8.15 -9.63
CA ALA A 58 2.05 9.18 -9.77
C ALA A 58 1.99 10.15 -8.60
N LEU A 59 3.16 10.63 -8.18
CA LEU A 59 3.35 11.64 -7.16
C LEU A 59 4.25 12.74 -7.73
N VAL A 60 3.97 13.99 -7.38
CA VAL A 60 4.86 15.12 -7.68
C VAL A 60 5.60 15.49 -6.41
N LEU A 61 6.92 15.43 -6.43
CA LEU A 61 7.78 15.78 -5.31
C LEU A 61 8.49 17.09 -5.60
N THR A 62 8.66 17.90 -4.56
CA THR A 62 9.40 19.15 -4.63
C THR A 62 10.06 19.44 -3.28
N SER A 63 11.07 20.30 -3.28
CA SER A 63 11.63 20.81 -2.03
C SER A 63 10.70 21.86 -1.43
N LYS A 64 10.83 22.11 -0.13
CA LYS A 64 10.08 23.17 0.56
C LYS A 64 10.34 24.54 -0.07
N ASP A 65 11.60 24.81 -0.46
CA ASP A 65 11.99 26.12 -1.01
C ASP A 65 11.44 26.32 -2.42
N GLU A 66 11.41 25.26 -3.22
CA GLU A 66 10.84 25.30 -4.56
C GLU A 66 9.30 25.41 -4.54
N ALA A 67 8.64 24.69 -3.62
CA ALA A 67 7.21 24.87 -3.38
C ALA A 67 6.85 26.32 -3.04
N LYS A 68 7.64 26.96 -2.16
CA LYS A 68 7.47 28.38 -1.82
C LYS A 68 7.72 29.29 -3.02
N ARG A 69 8.79 29.04 -3.78
CA ARG A 69 9.14 29.84 -4.97
C ARG A 69 8.04 29.81 -6.02
N LEU A 70 7.39 28.66 -6.19
CA LEU A 70 6.31 28.43 -7.15
C LEU A 70 4.91 28.69 -6.57
N ALA A 71 4.79 29.13 -5.31
CA ALA A 71 3.52 29.32 -4.60
C ALA A 71 2.61 28.07 -4.66
N LEU A 72 3.20 26.88 -4.49
CA LEU A 72 2.49 25.61 -4.40
C LEU A 72 2.12 25.31 -2.95
N GLU A 73 0.96 24.67 -2.75
CA GLU A 73 0.49 24.14 -1.46
C GLU A 73 0.73 22.62 -1.42
N PRO A 74 1.79 22.14 -0.76
CA PRO A 74 2.03 20.71 -0.65
C PRO A 74 0.98 20.06 0.27
N ILE A 75 0.53 18.85 -0.07
CA ILE A 75 -0.50 18.15 0.70
C ILE A 75 0.07 17.26 1.82
N ALA A 76 1.36 16.96 1.79
CA ALA A 76 2.05 16.13 2.79
C ALA A 76 3.56 16.38 2.76
N LYS A 77 4.25 15.94 3.81
CA LYS A 77 5.71 15.93 3.93
C LYS A 77 6.20 14.51 4.16
N ILE A 78 7.22 14.09 3.41
CA ILE A 78 8.02 12.92 3.74
C ILE A 78 8.95 13.29 4.91
N ILE A 79 8.80 12.58 6.03
CA ILE A 79 9.63 12.81 7.24
C ILE A 79 10.89 11.95 7.15
N SER A 80 10.72 10.66 6.82
CA SER A 80 11.80 9.71 6.64
C SER A 80 11.37 8.60 5.67
N PHE A 81 12.35 7.83 5.22
CA PHE A 81 12.13 6.57 4.54
C PHE A 81 13.28 5.63 4.87
N ALA A 82 13.04 4.33 4.75
CA ALA A 82 14.08 3.34 4.95
C ALA A 82 13.82 2.07 4.16
N ASP A 83 14.92 1.48 3.70
CA ASP A 83 14.95 0.11 3.22
C ASP A 83 15.48 -0.83 4.31
N ALA A 84 14.94 -2.06 4.31
CA ALA A 84 15.45 -3.17 5.09
C ALA A 84 15.37 -4.46 4.27
N ALA A 85 16.17 -5.45 4.66
CA ALA A 85 16.14 -6.77 4.07
C ALA A 85 16.30 -7.85 5.16
N CYS A 86 15.80 -9.03 4.86
CA CYS A 86 15.98 -10.26 5.62
C CYS A 86 16.21 -11.41 4.63
N ASP A 87 16.36 -12.63 5.13
CA ASP A 87 16.46 -13.79 4.26
C ASP A 87 15.21 -13.90 3.38
N PRO A 88 15.35 -14.30 2.10
CA PRO A 88 14.21 -14.38 1.17
C PRO A 88 13.07 -15.26 1.65
N VAL A 89 13.38 -16.30 2.45
CA VAL A 89 12.38 -17.20 3.04
C VAL A 89 11.52 -16.50 4.09
N ASP A 90 12.04 -15.45 4.71
CA ASP A 90 11.41 -14.67 5.77
C ASP A 90 10.81 -13.35 5.25
N PHE A 91 10.60 -13.21 3.95
CA PHE A 91 10.24 -11.93 3.31
C PHE A 91 9.06 -11.19 3.95
N GLY A 92 8.12 -11.90 4.59
CA GLY A 92 7.01 -11.30 5.33
C GLY A 92 7.43 -10.42 6.51
N LEU A 93 8.65 -10.61 7.04
CA LEU A 93 9.24 -9.79 8.10
C LEU A 93 9.95 -8.53 7.59
N ALA A 94 10.34 -8.48 6.30
CA ALA A 94 11.07 -7.34 5.75
C ALA A 94 10.37 -5.98 6.00
N PRO A 95 9.03 -5.85 5.83
CA PRO A 95 8.34 -4.60 6.13
C PRO A 95 8.40 -4.20 7.61
N VAL A 96 8.43 -5.15 8.55
CA VAL A 96 8.59 -4.89 9.99
C VAL A 96 9.90 -4.15 10.26
N HIS A 97 10.98 -4.63 9.64
CA HIS A 97 12.30 -4.02 9.78
C HIS A 97 12.36 -2.64 9.12
N ALA A 98 11.77 -2.49 7.93
CA ALA A 98 11.73 -1.22 7.22
C ALA A 98 10.92 -0.16 8.01
N ILE A 99 9.75 -0.53 8.54
CA ILE A 99 8.90 0.35 9.34
C ILE A 99 9.63 0.81 10.61
N ARG A 100 10.22 -0.11 11.38
CA ARG A 100 10.98 0.24 12.60
C ARG A 100 12.12 1.21 12.29
N LYS A 101 12.87 0.95 11.20
CA LYS A 101 13.98 1.80 10.79
C LYS A 101 13.52 3.18 10.33
N ALA A 102 12.45 3.26 9.53
CA ALA A 102 11.92 4.53 9.07
C ALA A 102 11.37 5.38 10.24
N LEU A 103 10.64 4.77 11.17
CA LEU A 103 10.15 5.46 12.38
C LEU A 103 11.29 5.95 13.27
N ALA A 104 12.34 5.14 13.46
CA ALA A 104 13.52 5.57 14.21
C ALA A 104 14.24 6.76 13.55
N LEU A 105 14.36 6.78 12.22
CA LEU A 105 14.93 7.92 11.49
C LEU A 105 14.05 9.18 11.56
N ALA A 106 12.73 9.01 11.73
CA ALA A 106 11.79 10.11 11.91
C ALA A 106 11.73 10.64 13.35
N ASP A 107 12.32 9.92 14.32
CA ASP A 107 12.13 10.14 15.76
C ASP A 107 10.64 10.13 16.15
N ILE A 108 9.88 9.15 15.63
CA ILE A 108 8.43 9.00 15.86
C ILE A 108 8.15 7.66 16.53
N ASN A 109 7.34 7.68 17.59
CA ASN A 109 6.89 6.45 18.22
C ASN A 109 5.80 5.80 17.38
N ILE A 110 5.78 4.47 17.38
CA ILE A 110 4.76 3.72 16.63
C ILE A 110 3.33 4.03 17.10
N SER A 111 3.14 4.42 18.36
CA SER A 111 1.86 4.85 18.93
C SER A 111 1.35 6.18 18.39
N ASP A 112 2.23 6.99 17.79
CA ASP A 112 1.88 8.30 17.24
C ASP A 112 1.44 8.20 15.76
N VAL A 113 1.56 7.00 15.16
CA VAL A 113 1.12 6.75 13.78
C VAL A 113 -0.39 6.55 13.76
N SER A 114 -1.08 7.38 12.97
CA SER A 114 -2.54 7.35 12.85
C SER A 114 -3.03 6.29 11.86
N MET A 115 -2.23 5.97 10.82
CA MET A 115 -2.62 5.00 9.80
C MET A 115 -1.41 4.32 9.15
N PHE A 116 -1.57 3.04 8.82
CA PHE A 116 -0.62 2.23 8.08
C PHE A 116 -1.25 1.75 6.76
N GLU A 117 -0.50 1.90 5.68
CA GLU A 117 -0.74 1.25 4.40
C GLU A 117 0.37 0.21 4.18
N ILE A 118 0.06 -1.06 4.41
CA ILE A 118 1.02 -2.17 4.26
C ILE A 118 0.55 -3.02 3.08
N ASN A 119 1.33 -3.04 2.01
CA ASN A 119 0.93 -3.71 0.78
C ASN A 119 0.66 -5.21 0.99
N GLU A 120 -0.52 -5.66 0.57
CA GLU A 120 -0.99 -7.04 0.70
C GLU A 120 -0.55 -7.90 -0.49
N ALA A 121 0.74 -8.11 -0.69
CA ALA A 121 1.19 -9.10 -1.69
C ALA A 121 0.53 -10.47 -1.41
N PHE A 122 0.49 -10.83 -0.12
CA PHE A 122 -0.34 -11.87 0.48
C PHE A 122 -0.93 -11.33 1.79
N SER A 123 -2.13 -11.78 2.19
CA SER A 123 -2.78 -11.34 3.43
C SER A 123 -1.92 -11.58 4.68
N VAL A 124 -1.01 -12.56 4.65
CA VAL A 124 -0.11 -12.84 5.78
C VAL A 124 0.90 -11.71 6.03
N VAL A 125 1.26 -10.90 5.03
CA VAL A 125 2.27 -9.84 5.16
C VAL A 125 1.84 -8.76 6.17
N PRO A 126 0.67 -8.10 6.02
CA PRO A 126 0.21 -7.16 7.05
C PRO A 126 -0.16 -7.86 8.36
N LEU A 127 -0.61 -9.12 8.35
CA LEU A 127 -0.86 -9.88 9.60
C LEU A 127 0.41 -10.08 10.43
N VAL A 128 1.52 -10.41 9.78
CA VAL A 128 2.84 -10.48 10.43
C VAL A 128 3.22 -9.10 10.96
N CYS A 129 3.05 -8.03 10.17
CA CYS A 129 3.36 -6.69 10.64
C CYS A 129 2.53 -6.29 11.86
N MET A 130 1.22 -6.51 11.84
CA MET A 130 0.33 -6.26 12.97
C MET A 130 0.79 -6.99 14.22
N ARG A 131 1.16 -8.27 14.10
CA ARG A 131 1.65 -9.06 15.22
C ARG A 131 2.98 -8.53 15.78
N GLU A 132 3.98 -8.36 14.92
CA GLU A 132 5.35 -8.00 15.33
C GLU A 132 5.47 -6.55 15.82
N LEU A 133 4.63 -5.67 15.31
CA LEU A 133 4.59 -4.25 15.66
C LEU A 133 3.47 -3.92 16.65
N LYS A 134 2.64 -4.91 17.01
CA LYS A 134 1.48 -4.75 17.91
C LYS A 134 0.51 -3.66 17.43
N LEU A 135 0.25 -3.64 16.12
CA LEU A 135 -0.68 -2.69 15.51
C LEU A 135 -2.11 -3.17 15.66
N ASP A 136 -3.02 -2.24 15.89
CA ASP A 136 -4.45 -2.50 15.84
C ASP A 136 -4.91 -2.61 14.38
N HIS A 137 -5.83 -3.54 14.11
CA HIS A 137 -6.36 -3.73 12.75
C HIS A 137 -7.13 -2.50 12.24
N SER A 138 -7.71 -1.69 13.14
CA SER A 138 -8.49 -0.49 12.78
C SER A 138 -7.65 0.64 12.16
N ILE A 139 -6.32 0.56 12.23
CA ILE A 139 -5.42 1.56 11.65
C ILE A 139 -4.58 1.02 10.49
N VAL A 140 -4.76 -0.24 10.09
CA VAL A 140 -4.01 -0.89 8.99
C VAL A 140 -4.95 -1.14 7.82
N ASN A 141 -4.61 -0.60 6.64
CA ASN A 141 -5.35 -0.80 5.38
C ASN A 141 -6.87 -0.59 5.51
N VAL A 142 -7.28 0.52 6.15
CA VAL A 142 -8.67 0.77 6.57
C VAL A 142 -9.69 0.80 5.42
N HIS A 143 -9.24 1.05 4.18
CA HIS A 143 -10.06 1.04 2.98
C HIS A 143 -9.80 -0.18 2.07
N GLY A 144 -9.19 -1.23 2.62
CA GLY A 144 -8.74 -2.41 1.89
C GLY A 144 -7.35 -2.23 1.25
N GLY A 145 -6.76 -3.35 0.85
CA GLY A 145 -5.43 -3.38 0.24
C GLY A 145 -5.37 -4.16 -1.06
N ALA A 146 -4.18 -4.61 -1.42
CA ALA A 146 -3.91 -5.22 -2.72
C ALA A 146 -4.63 -6.58 -2.96
N VAL A 147 -5.13 -7.25 -1.91
CA VAL A 147 -5.96 -8.45 -2.08
C VAL A 147 -7.33 -8.11 -2.68
N SER A 148 -7.91 -6.95 -2.35
CA SER A 148 -9.18 -6.48 -2.89
C SER A 148 -9.05 -5.50 -4.06
N LEU A 149 -7.95 -4.74 -4.11
CA LEU A 149 -7.73 -3.66 -5.10
C LEU A 149 -6.76 -4.05 -6.23
N GLY A 150 -6.01 -5.14 -6.08
CA GLY A 150 -4.97 -5.58 -7.03
C GLY A 150 -3.58 -5.05 -6.71
N HIS A 151 -2.57 -5.65 -7.34
CA HIS A 151 -1.15 -5.33 -7.17
C HIS A 151 -0.45 -5.09 -8.51
N PRO A 152 -0.62 -3.91 -9.14
CA PRO A 152 0.21 -3.52 -10.27
C PRO A 152 1.62 -3.25 -9.74
N VAL A 153 2.51 -4.24 -9.84
CA VAL A 153 3.76 -4.32 -9.05
C VAL A 153 4.57 -3.01 -9.08
N GLY A 154 4.81 -2.46 -10.27
CA GLY A 154 5.60 -1.23 -10.44
C GLY A 154 4.90 0.05 -9.95
N ALA A 155 3.58 0.04 -9.78
CA ALA A 155 2.79 1.19 -9.36
C ALA A 155 2.37 1.13 -7.88
N SER A 156 2.44 -0.04 -7.24
CA SER A 156 1.80 -0.28 -5.95
C SER A 156 2.38 0.55 -4.80
N GLY A 157 3.70 0.78 -4.78
CA GLY A 157 4.32 1.65 -3.78
C GLY A 157 3.79 3.08 -3.83
N ALA A 158 3.72 3.67 -5.03
CA ALA A 158 3.11 4.98 -5.22
C ALA A 158 1.59 4.95 -4.98
N ARG A 159 0.89 3.87 -5.33
CA ARG A 159 -0.56 3.72 -5.11
C ARG A 159 -0.91 3.74 -3.61
N ILE A 160 -0.21 2.93 -2.80
CA ILE A 160 -0.47 2.84 -1.36
C ILE A 160 -0.15 4.18 -0.67
N LEU A 161 0.91 4.86 -1.10
CA LEU A 161 1.30 6.16 -0.54
C LEU A 161 0.31 7.27 -0.92
N THR A 162 -0.14 7.30 -2.18
CA THR A 162 -1.21 8.22 -2.61
C THR A 162 -2.47 8.02 -1.78
N HIS A 163 -2.90 6.76 -1.62
CA HIS A 163 -4.08 6.45 -0.82
C HIS A 163 -3.93 6.92 0.63
N LEU A 164 -2.80 6.58 1.28
CA LEU A 164 -2.50 7.01 2.64
C LEU A 164 -2.59 8.52 2.81
N ILE A 165 -1.94 9.30 1.93
CA ILE A 165 -1.94 10.76 2.00
C ILE A 165 -3.36 11.35 1.85
N HIS A 166 -4.22 10.71 1.07
CA HIS A 166 -5.62 11.14 0.92
C HIS A 166 -6.52 10.70 2.07
N ALA A 167 -6.16 9.64 2.80
CA ALA A 167 -6.93 9.11 3.92
C ALA A 167 -6.55 9.73 5.28
N LEU A 168 -5.36 10.32 5.40
CA LEU A 168 -4.94 11.03 6.61
C LEU A 168 -5.64 12.40 6.73
N GLU A 169 -6.04 12.71 7.96
CA GLU A 169 -6.46 14.06 8.36
C GLU A 169 -5.26 14.99 8.57
N PRO A 170 -5.44 16.33 8.53
CA PRO A 170 -4.37 17.29 8.77
C PRO A 170 -3.56 16.97 10.04
N HIS A 171 -2.23 17.12 9.95
CA HIS A 171 -1.24 16.87 11.00
C HIS A 171 -1.08 15.40 11.44
N GLN A 172 -1.84 14.46 10.87
CA GLN A 172 -1.67 13.05 11.17
C GLN A 172 -0.43 12.47 10.50
N VAL A 173 0.20 11.52 11.21
CA VAL A 173 1.33 10.74 10.71
C VAL A 173 0.83 9.43 10.13
N GLY A 174 1.32 9.07 8.95
CA GLY A 174 1.07 7.77 8.34
C GLY A 174 2.34 7.07 7.91
N VAL A 175 2.26 5.74 7.80
CA VAL A 175 3.36 4.90 7.32
C VAL A 175 2.88 4.04 6.17
N ALA A 176 3.54 4.16 5.02
CA ALA A 176 3.36 3.25 3.89
C ALA A 176 4.52 2.27 3.82
N ALA A 177 4.26 0.97 3.68
CA ALA A 177 5.29 -0.06 3.56
C ALA A 177 4.96 -1.10 2.50
N ILE A 178 5.97 -1.52 1.74
CA ILE A 178 5.85 -2.51 0.67
C ILE A 178 7.02 -3.48 0.70
N CYS A 179 6.73 -4.77 0.57
CA CYS A 179 7.74 -5.81 0.38
C CYS A 179 8.18 -5.90 -1.08
N ASN A 180 9.43 -6.28 -1.28
CA ASN A 180 10.08 -6.49 -2.56
C ASN A 180 10.45 -7.98 -2.68
N GLY A 181 10.34 -8.53 -3.89
CA GLY A 181 10.80 -9.90 -4.16
C GLY A 181 12.27 -10.06 -3.77
N GLY A 182 12.62 -11.18 -3.12
CA GLY A 182 13.97 -11.45 -2.65
C GLY A 182 14.27 -11.06 -1.19
N GLY A 183 13.24 -10.73 -0.39
CA GLY A 183 13.39 -10.52 1.06
C GLY A 183 13.68 -9.08 1.48
N ALA A 184 13.41 -8.09 0.62
CA ALA A 184 13.58 -6.68 0.96
C ALA A 184 12.24 -5.98 1.16
N ALA A 185 12.25 -4.78 1.75
CA ALA A 185 11.09 -3.91 1.86
C ALA A 185 11.51 -2.45 1.98
N THR A 186 10.59 -1.57 1.61
CA THR A 186 10.72 -0.11 1.75
C THR A 186 9.56 0.41 2.59
N ALA A 187 9.84 1.35 3.50
CA ALA A 187 8.84 2.09 4.26
C ALA A 187 9.07 3.60 4.15
N VAL A 188 7.97 4.37 4.11
CA VAL A 188 7.96 5.83 4.05
C VAL A 188 7.07 6.36 5.16
N VAL A 189 7.59 7.29 5.95
CA VAL A 189 6.83 8.02 6.99
C VAL A 189 6.46 9.39 6.44
N VAL A 190 5.17 9.71 6.49
CA VAL A 190 4.64 11.00 6.04
C VAL A 190 3.82 11.68 7.13
N VAL A 191 3.74 13.00 7.06
CA VAL A 191 2.75 13.79 7.81
C VAL A 191 1.89 14.58 6.83
N LYS A 192 0.58 14.62 7.07
CA LYS A 192 -0.37 15.41 6.29
C LYS A 192 -0.25 16.88 6.66
N PHE A 193 -0.20 17.76 5.65
CA PHE A 193 -0.28 19.20 5.90
C PHE A 193 -1.74 19.65 6.07
N GLU A 194 -1.93 20.76 6.78
CA GLU A 194 -3.18 21.52 6.75
C GLU A 194 -3.29 22.18 5.37
N SER A 195 -4.32 21.80 4.62
CA SER A 195 -4.64 22.38 3.31
C SER A 195 -5.47 23.65 3.47
#